data_AF-E6LPQ5-F1
#
_entry.id   AF-E6LPQ5-F1
#
_cell.length_a   1.000
_cell.length_b   1.000
_cell.length_c   1.000
_cell.angle_alpha   90.00
_cell.angle_beta   90.00
_cell.angle_gamma   90.00
#
_symmetry.space_group_name_H-M   'P 1'
#
loop_
_entity.id
_entity.type
_entity.pdbx_description
1 polymer ?
#
loop_
_entity_poly.entity_id
_entity_poly.type
_entity_poly.pdbx_seq_one_letter_code
_entity_poly.pdbx_strand_id
1 'polypeptide(L)'
;MTGDNINGFNLQHEILLIYSKYRSQMLFKGEKKTFDNYSNTDNDPNGDWCTGDPSAKSGGTSTYFEIENPFTHKKDLPPMGRYWAFSKDT
;
A
#
# COMPACT_ATOMS: atom_id res chain seq x y z
N MET A 1 -7.53 -24.57 -8.74
CA MET A 1 -7.00 -24.84 -10.10
C MET A 1 -7.97 -24.20 -11.09
N THR A 2 -7.59 -23.09 -11.73
CA THR A 2 -8.45 -22.26 -12.61
C THR A 2 -7.80 -22.07 -13.98
N GLY A 3 -7.28 -23.16 -14.54
CA GLY A 3 -6.62 -23.14 -15.85
C GLY A 3 -6.76 -24.50 -16.52
N ASP A 4 -7.99 -24.89 -16.88
CA ASP A 4 -8.21 -26.01 -17.78
C ASP A 4 -8.12 -25.51 -19.24
N ASN A 5 -6.93 -25.63 -19.82
CA ASN A 5 -6.69 -25.23 -21.22
C ASN A 5 -7.28 -26.23 -22.25
N ILE A 6 -8.24 -27.06 -21.84
CA ILE A 6 -8.75 -28.14 -22.69
C ILE A 6 -9.74 -27.59 -23.72
N ASN A 7 -10.51 -26.55 -23.39
CA ASN A 7 -11.57 -25.99 -24.25
C ASN A 7 -11.34 -24.54 -24.68
N GLY A 8 -10.16 -23.97 -24.41
CA GLY A 8 -9.80 -22.60 -24.82
C GLY A 8 -10.58 -21.47 -24.13
N PHE A 9 -11.31 -21.78 -23.05
CA PHE A 9 -12.06 -20.81 -22.27
C PHE A 9 -11.50 -20.73 -20.85
N ASN A 10 -11.27 -19.50 -20.36
CA ASN A 10 -10.61 -19.26 -19.08
C ASN A 10 -11.40 -18.23 -18.26
N LEU A 11 -12.33 -18.70 -17.42
CA LEU A 11 -13.11 -17.86 -16.51
C LEU A 11 -12.37 -17.73 -15.16
N GLN A 12 -11.90 -16.53 -14.84
CA GLN A 12 -11.07 -16.25 -13.65
C GLN A 12 -11.63 -15.17 -12.72
N HIS A 13 -12.93 -14.87 -12.84
CA HIS A 13 -13.58 -13.90 -11.98
C HIS A 13 -14.96 -14.42 -11.55
N GLU A 14 -15.43 -13.88 -10.43
CA GLU A 14 -16.75 -14.14 -9.87
C GLU A 14 -17.50 -12.81 -9.70
N ILE A 15 -18.80 -12.88 -9.41
CA ILE A 15 -19.67 -11.71 -9.28
C ILE A 15 -20.22 -11.66 -7.85
N LEU A 16 -20.00 -10.54 -7.16
CA LEU A 16 -20.66 -10.25 -5.89
C LEU A 16 -21.84 -9.30 -6.13
N LEU A 17 -23.06 -9.83 -6.03
CA LEU A 17 -24.27 -9.05 -6.13
C LEU A 17 -24.67 -8.49 -4.75
N ILE A 18 -24.88 -7.19 -4.68
CA ILE A 18 -25.30 -6.50 -3.46
C ILE A 18 -26.61 -5.76 -3.76
N TYR A 19 -27.67 -6.08 -3.02
CA TYR A 19 -28.99 -5.48 -3.16
C TYR A 19 -29.49 -4.91 -1.84
N SER A 20 -30.31 -3.87 -1.92
CA SER A 20 -31.04 -3.30 -0.79
C SER A 20 -32.51 -3.11 -1.17
N LYS A 21 -33.41 -3.46 -0.26
CA LYS A 21 -34.85 -3.22 -0.40
C LYS A 21 -35.17 -1.72 -0.50
N TYR A 22 -34.38 -0.87 0.16
CA TYR A 22 -34.52 0.59 0.14
C TYR A 22 -33.16 1.22 -0.18
N ARG A 23 -32.95 1.58 -1.45
CA ARG A 23 -31.68 2.14 -1.94
C ARG A 23 -31.22 3.36 -1.14
N SER A 24 -32.15 4.23 -0.73
CA SER A 24 -31.86 5.45 0.04
C SER A 24 -31.27 5.20 1.42
N GLN A 25 -31.43 3.99 1.97
CA GLN A 25 -30.92 3.61 3.29
C GLN A 25 -29.65 2.74 3.21
N MET A 26 -29.20 2.40 1.99
CA MET A 26 -27.99 1.61 1.80
C MET A 26 -26.76 2.50 1.92
N LEU A 27 -25.96 2.27 2.96
CA LEU A 27 -24.66 2.89 3.15
C LEU A 27 -23.61 1.79 3.35
N PHE A 28 -22.52 1.85 2.60
CA PHE A 28 -21.34 1.07 2.95
C PHE A 28 -20.75 1.64 4.24
N LYS A 29 -20.84 0.87 5.33
CA LYS A 29 -20.23 1.25 6.60
C LYS A 29 -18.72 1.07 6.47
N GLY A 30 -18.00 2.16 6.59
CA GLY A 30 -16.57 2.21 6.80
C GLY A 30 -16.27 3.25 7.88
N GLU A 31 -15.02 3.33 8.29
CA GLU A 31 -14.58 4.40 9.19
C GLU A 31 -14.30 5.66 8.37
N LYS A 32 -14.74 6.81 8.87
CA LYS A 32 -14.34 8.09 8.26
C LYS A 32 -12.84 8.25 8.50
N LYS A 33 -12.08 8.50 7.43
CA LYS A 33 -10.67 8.85 7.54
C LYS A 33 -10.55 10.12 8.39
N THR A 34 -9.80 10.05 9.47
CA THR A 34 -9.39 11.22 10.26
C THR A 34 -8.09 11.78 9.70
N PHE A 35 -7.93 13.10 9.81
CA PHE A 35 -6.75 13.82 9.34
C PHE A 35 -5.94 14.44 10.48
N ASP A 36 -6.26 14.11 11.73
CA ASP A 36 -5.67 14.72 12.93
C ASP A 36 -4.15 14.50 13.05
N ASN A 37 -3.62 13.48 12.38
CA ASN A 37 -2.19 13.15 12.34
C ASN A 37 -1.43 13.79 11.17
N TYR A 38 -2.09 14.62 10.34
CA TYR A 38 -1.46 15.31 9.23
C TYR A 38 -1.02 16.70 9.69
N SER A 39 0.25 17.03 9.50
CA SER A 39 0.79 18.33 9.89
C SER A 39 2.02 18.67 9.04
N ASN A 40 2.12 19.89 8.57
CA ASN A 40 3.29 20.39 7.85
C ASN A 40 4.32 21.07 8.79
N THR A 41 5.05 20.30 9.61
CA THR A 41 5.99 20.84 10.61
C THR A 41 7.30 21.36 10.01
N ASP A 42 7.61 20.97 8.77
CA ASP A 42 8.84 21.29 8.05
C ASP A 42 8.65 22.26 6.87
N ASN A 43 7.45 22.82 6.70
CA ASN A 43 7.06 23.70 5.58
C ASN A 43 7.24 23.03 4.20
N ASP A 44 6.91 21.75 4.09
CA ASP A 44 6.82 21.04 2.81
C ASP A 44 5.87 21.78 1.84
N PRO A 45 6.29 22.08 0.60
CA PRO A 45 5.48 22.82 -0.36
C PRO A 45 4.22 22.08 -0.82
N ASN A 46 4.13 20.76 -0.59
CA ASN A 46 2.98 19.93 -0.93
C ASN A 46 1.88 19.94 0.15
N GLY A 47 2.14 20.58 1.29
CA GLY A 47 1.15 20.75 2.37
C GLY A 47 1.25 19.69 3.46
N ASP A 48 0.13 19.45 4.16
CA ASP A 48 0.12 18.55 5.32
C ASP A 48 0.40 17.09 4.93
N TRP A 49 1.31 16.46 5.68
CA TRP A 49 1.70 15.07 5.50
C TRP A 49 1.70 14.32 6.83
N CYS A 50 1.73 12.99 6.77
CA CYS A 50 1.90 12.12 7.92
C CYS A 50 2.90 11.01 7.60
N THR A 51 3.52 10.41 8.62
CA THR A 51 4.45 9.30 8.42
C THR A 51 3.73 8.06 7.86
N GLY A 52 4.32 7.47 6.82
CA GLY A 52 3.91 6.18 6.26
C GLY A 52 4.95 5.10 6.54
N ASP A 53 4.55 3.83 6.53
CA ASP A 53 5.48 2.71 6.56
C ASP A 53 6.26 2.66 5.22
N PRO A 54 7.59 2.88 5.22
CA PRO A 54 8.37 2.89 3.98
C PRO A 54 8.65 1.47 3.44
N SER A 55 8.14 0.42 4.11
CA SER A 55 8.39 -0.96 3.75
C SER A 55 7.16 -1.68 3.20
N ALA A 56 7.37 -2.73 2.41
CA ALA A 56 6.34 -3.57 1.82
C ALA A 56 6.57 -5.06 2.13
N LYS A 57 5.50 -5.87 2.08
CA LYS A 57 5.58 -7.32 2.28
C LYS A 57 6.24 -8.06 1.11
N SER A 58 6.12 -7.50 -0.10
CA SER A 58 6.71 -8.02 -1.32
C SER A 58 7.93 -7.20 -1.73
N GLY A 59 8.92 -7.85 -2.30
CA GLY A 59 10.11 -7.20 -2.83
C GLY A 59 11.14 -8.23 -3.27
N GLY A 60 12.33 -7.74 -3.58
CA GLY A 60 13.44 -8.57 -4.05
C GLY A 60 14.78 -7.92 -3.72
N THR A 61 15.83 -8.39 -4.38
CA THR A 61 17.20 -7.91 -4.13
C THR A 61 17.37 -6.41 -4.41
N SER A 62 16.65 -5.85 -5.39
CA SER A 62 16.70 -4.41 -5.72
C SER A 62 16.04 -3.50 -4.68
N THR A 63 15.19 -4.06 -3.82
CA THR A 63 14.48 -3.33 -2.76
C THR A 63 14.92 -3.74 -1.35
N TYR A 64 15.98 -4.55 -1.25
CA TYR A 64 16.64 -4.90 0.01
C TYR A 64 18.06 -4.32 0.02
N PHE A 65 18.20 -3.11 0.55
CA PHE A 65 19.49 -2.43 0.63
C PHE A 65 19.56 -1.53 1.86
N GLU A 66 20.78 -1.23 2.32
CA GLU A 66 21.01 -0.27 3.40
C GLU A 66 20.76 1.16 2.91
N ILE A 67 20.01 1.92 3.70
CA ILE A 67 19.88 3.38 3.55
C ILE A 67 20.76 4.01 4.63
N GLU A 68 21.71 4.84 4.22
CA GLU A 68 22.55 5.61 5.14
C GLU A 68 22.00 7.03 5.31
N ASN A 69 21.76 7.42 6.55
CA ASN A 69 21.37 8.79 6.87
C ASN A 69 22.57 9.73 6.63
N PRO A 70 22.43 10.78 5.79
CA PRO A 70 23.55 11.63 5.42
C PRO A 70 24.08 12.52 6.55
N PHE A 71 23.32 12.70 7.64
CA PHE A 71 23.70 13.55 8.77
C PHE A 71 24.25 12.75 9.94
N THR A 72 23.70 11.54 10.19
CA THR A 72 24.08 10.71 11.34
C THR A 72 24.92 9.50 10.97
N HIS A 73 25.05 9.18 9.68
CA HIS A 73 25.70 7.98 9.14
C HIS A 73 25.11 6.66 9.67
N LYS A 74 23.92 6.72 10.27
CA LYS A 74 23.18 5.53 10.68
C LYS A 74 22.69 4.79 9.45
N LYS A 75 22.86 3.47 9.45
CA LYS A 75 22.40 2.58 8.38
C LYS A 75 21.16 1.82 8.82
N ASP A 76 20.12 1.90 8.00
CA ASP A 76 18.84 1.24 8.24
C ASP A 76 18.56 0.22 7.11
N LEU A 77 18.14 -0.98 7.51
CA LEU A 77 17.64 -2.04 6.64
C LEU A 77 16.13 -2.17 6.79
N PRO A 78 15.41 -2.69 5.78
CA PRO A 78 13.98 -2.93 5.94
C PRO A 78 13.76 -3.99 7.04
N PRO A 79 12.61 -3.94 7.75
CA PRO A 79 12.30 -4.91 8.80
C PRO A 79 12.40 -6.35 8.29
N MET A 80 12.71 -7.29 9.18
CA MET A 80 12.81 -8.71 8.83
C MET A 80 11.52 -9.21 8.15
N GLY A 81 11.65 -9.82 6.98
CA GLY A 81 10.51 -10.29 6.17
C GLY A 81 9.80 -9.19 5.36
N ARG A 82 10.39 -7.99 5.29
CA ARG A 82 9.92 -6.86 4.48
C ARG A 82 11.04 -6.31 3.61
N TYR A 83 10.65 -5.47 2.66
CA TYR A 83 11.50 -4.80 1.69
C TYR A 83 11.17 -3.32 1.64
N TRP A 84 12.02 -2.47 1.10
CA TRP A 84 11.63 -1.08 0.84
C TRP A 84 10.53 -0.99 -0.22
N ALA A 85 9.65 0.00 -0.08
CA ALA A 85 8.62 0.31 -1.07
C ALA A 85 9.20 0.94 -2.36
N PHE A 86 10.50 1.23 -2.36
CA PHE A 86 11.26 1.84 -3.45
C PHE A 86 12.54 1.05 -3.72
N SER A 87 13.09 1.21 -4.92
CA SER A 87 14.35 0.58 -5.33
C SER A 87 15.52 1.56 -5.20
N LYS A 88 16.75 1.05 -5.27
CA LYS A 88 17.94 1.93 -5.24
C LYS A 88 18.04 2.89 -6.45
N ASP A 89 17.43 2.52 -7.57
CA ASP A 89 17.51 3.28 -8.82
C ASP A 89 16.37 4.31 -8.98
N THR A 90 15.43 4.37 -8.03
CA THR A 90 14.25 5.26 -8.06
C THR A 90 14.43 6.42 -7.09
#